data_AF-A0AAP8QDP5-F1
#
_entry.id   AF-A0AAP8QDP5-F1
#
_cell.length_a   1.000
_cell.length_b   1.000
_cell.length_c   1.000
_cell.angle_alpha   90.00
_cell.angle_beta   90.00
_cell.angle_gamma   90.00
#
_symmetry.space_group_name_H-M   'P 1'
#
loop_
_entity.id
_entity.type
_entity.pdbx_description
1 polymer ?
#
loop_
_entity_poly.entity_id
_entity_poly.type
_entity_poly.pdbx_seq_one_letter_code
_entity_poly.pdbx_strand_id
1 'polypeptide(L)'
;MHQGMEFFWLSACGKQTSPLYAVFIESIRLFCKLQILTDAVLLAIIKQTFPYYQRSISMSFLKQKPLMYLFNVMVLMSAGSAILWIYRVMDTGRLTFRWLLIPNLVLAWIPFIMALILFDWYQRKQRFSIGMLPIAGVWLFFLPNAAYIVTDIVHLTTLNIRYFIYYDVTLNFYFALTGIILGFLSLALLHQIWAQRFGSLIGWLFVLITQLLTGIGVYLGRFLRWNSWDIIQHPVSILTHAMEAIFNQEAVLFIIHFSIFVAFVYPLFYVLIRPYVSSLHPSQVQAKPHQ
;
A
#
# COMPACT_ATOMS: atom_id res chain seq x y z
N MET A 1 35.55 -17.20 22.81
CA MET A 1 35.14 -15.78 22.69
C MET A 1 33.73 -15.61 22.09
N HIS A 2 32.74 -16.43 22.45
CA HIS A 2 31.35 -16.24 21.99
C HIS A 2 30.25 -16.46 23.05
N GLN A 3 30.62 -16.67 24.33
CA GLN A 3 29.66 -16.83 25.43
C GLN A 3 29.78 -15.74 26.52
N GLY A 4 30.64 -14.73 26.33
CA GLY A 4 30.89 -13.68 27.32
C GLY A 4 30.11 -12.37 27.14
N MET A 5 29.40 -12.18 26.01
CA MET A 5 28.69 -10.92 25.72
C MET A 5 27.21 -10.91 26.12
N GLU A 6 26.56 -12.07 26.29
CA GLU A 6 25.17 -12.11 26.75
C GLU A 6 25.02 -11.83 28.25
N PHE A 7 26.05 -12.13 29.05
CA PHE A 7 25.98 -11.94 30.50
C PHE A 7 26.23 -10.49 30.96
N PHE A 8 26.86 -9.66 30.13
CA PHE A 8 27.20 -8.28 30.52
C PHE A 8 26.01 -7.31 30.38
N TRP A 9 25.04 -7.61 29.51
CA TRP A 9 23.83 -6.80 29.36
C TRP A 9 22.74 -7.12 30.38
N LEU A 10 22.68 -8.37 30.87
CA LEU A 10 21.66 -8.82 31.83
C LEU A 10 21.99 -8.46 33.29
N SER A 11 23.25 -8.16 33.64
CA SER A 11 23.62 -7.79 35.01
C SER A 11 23.67 -6.27 35.27
N ALA A 12 23.59 -5.44 34.23
CA ALA A 12 23.69 -3.97 34.34
C ALA A 12 22.33 -3.27 34.48
N CYS A 13 21.22 -3.96 34.21
CA CYS A 13 19.87 -3.40 34.36
C CYS A 13 19.19 -4.06 35.55
N GLY A 14 19.34 -3.44 36.72
CA GLY A 14 18.56 -3.76 37.91
C GLY A 14 17.07 -3.81 37.58
N LYS A 15 16.37 -4.73 38.25
CA LYS A 15 14.94 -5.03 38.15
C LYS A 15 14.06 -3.76 38.18
N GLN A 16 13.81 -3.18 37.01
CA GLN A 16 12.67 -2.30 36.75
C GLN A 16 12.43 -2.28 35.23
N THR A 17 11.76 -3.34 34.73
CA THR A 17 11.20 -3.32 33.38
C THR A 17 10.20 -2.17 33.32
N SER A 18 10.52 -1.13 32.56
CA SER A 18 9.59 -0.02 32.35
C SER A 18 8.29 -0.55 31.74
N PRO A 19 7.12 0.03 32.06
CA PRO A 19 5.84 -0.35 31.44
C PRO A 19 5.92 -0.33 29.90
N LEU A 20 6.73 0.57 29.35
CA LEU A 20 7.00 0.69 27.91
C LEU A 20 7.74 -0.53 27.33
N TYR A 21 8.69 -1.13 28.05
CA TYR A 21 9.39 -2.34 27.60
C TYR A 21 8.46 -3.56 27.61
N ALA A 22 7.59 -3.67 28.62
CA ALA A 22 6.57 -4.72 28.69
C ALA A 22 5.56 -4.58 27.54
N VAL A 23 5.09 -3.35 27.26
CA VAL A 23 4.22 -3.06 26.11
C VAL A 23 4.91 -3.37 24.78
N PHE A 24 6.20 -3.10 24.64
CA PHE A 24 6.98 -3.43 23.44
C PHE A 24 7.07 -4.95 23.19
N ILE A 25 7.37 -5.74 24.22
CA ILE A 25 7.42 -7.21 24.13
C ILE A 25 6.03 -7.82 23.90
N GLU A 26 4.99 -7.31 24.56
CA GLU A 26 3.59 -7.66 24.31
C GLU A 26 3.19 -7.33 22.87
N SER A 27 3.62 -6.18 22.35
CA SER A 27 3.36 -5.77 20.96
C SER A 27 4.04 -6.70 19.96
N ILE A 28 5.27 -7.15 20.22
CA ILE A 28 5.97 -8.14 19.39
C ILE A 28 5.28 -9.52 19.45
N ARG A 29 4.79 -9.94 20.62
CA ARG A 29 4.04 -11.21 20.76
C ARG A 29 2.67 -11.14 20.11
N LEU A 30 1.97 -10.01 20.24
CA LEU A 30 0.71 -9.73 19.57
C LEU A 30 0.94 -9.67 18.06
N PHE A 31 2.06 -9.09 17.60
CA PHE A 31 2.50 -9.08 16.20
C PHE A 31 2.71 -10.49 15.65
N CYS A 32 3.42 -11.37 16.37
CA CYS A 32 3.56 -12.78 15.97
C CYS A 32 2.22 -13.54 15.92
N LYS A 33 1.27 -13.23 16.82
CA LYS A 33 -0.09 -13.81 16.80
C LYS A 33 -0.96 -13.22 15.69
N LEU A 34 -0.86 -11.92 15.44
CA LEU A 34 -1.49 -11.22 14.31
C LEU A 34 -0.96 -11.75 12.98
N GLN A 35 0.32 -12.13 12.89
CA GLN A 35 0.93 -12.70 11.68
C GLN A 35 0.28 -14.01 11.23
N ILE A 36 -0.05 -14.90 12.17
CA ILE A 36 -0.79 -16.15 11.90
C ILE A 36 -2.25 -15.83 11.52
N LEU A 37 -2.84 -14.81 12.16
CA LEU A 37 -4.21 -14.39 11.91
C LEU A 37 -4.37 -13.68 10.55
N THR A 38 -3.42 -12.85 10.14
CA THR A 38 -3.43 -12.12 8.86
C THR A 38 -3.27 -13.09 7.69
N ASP A 39 -2.42 -14.10 7.82
CA ASP A 39 -2.27 -15.14 6.81
C ASP A 39 -3.59 -15.91 6.65
N ALA A 40 -4.25 -16.28 7.75
CA ALA A 40 -5.52 -17.00 7.75
C ALA A 40 -6.70 -16.17 7.24
N VAL A 41 -6.79 -14.89 7.63
CA VAL A 41 -7.87 -13.97 7.22
C VAL A 41 -7.72 -13.58 5.75
N LEU A 42 -6.51 -13.27 5.29
CA LEU A 42 -6.25 -13.01 3.87
C LEU A 42 -6.57 -14.24 3.01
N LEU A 43 -6.20 -15.45 3.49
CA LEU A 43 -6.58 -16.72 2.87
C LEU A 43 -8.09 -16.91 2.81
N ALA A 44 -8.82 -16.57 3.88
CA ALA A 44 -10.27 -16.70 3.93
C ALA A 44 -10.96 -15.74 2.96
N ILE A 45 -10.56 -14.46 2.94
CA ILE A 45 -11.13 -13.42 2.06
C ILE A 45 -10.89 -13.76 0.58
N ILE A 46 -9.67 -14.18 0.21
CA ILE A 46 -9.36 -14.51 -1.19
C ILE A 46 -10.09 -15.79 -1.63
N LYS A 47 -10.17 -16.81 -0.77
CA LYS A 47 -10.93 -18.04 -1.07
C LYS A 47 -12.43 -17.77 -1.26
N GLN A 48 -12.97 -16.83 -0.49
CA GLN A 48 -14.38 -16.45 -0.60
C GLN A 48 -14.65 -15.57 -1.83
N THR A 49 -13.70 -14.72 -2.22
CA THR A 49 -13.87 -13.77 -3.35
C THR A 49 -13.60 -14.41 -4.72
N PHE A 50 -12.69 -15.37 -4.83
CA PHE A 50 -12.28 -15.98 -6.11
C PHE A 50 -12.33 -17.52 -6.11
N PRO A 51 -13.51 -18.15 -5.93
CA PRO A 51 -13.65 -19.60 -5.77
C PRO A 51 -13.17 -20.40 -7.00
N TYR A 52 -13.33 -19.86 -8.21
CA TYR A 52 -12.92 -20.52 -9.46
C TYR A 52 -11.39 -20.57 -9.69
N TYR A 53 -10.63 -19.76 -8.95
CA TYR A 53 -9.17 -19.62 -9.11
C TYR A 53 -8.34 -20.47 -8.13
N GLN A 54 -9.00 -21.23 -7.25
CA GLN A 54 -8.39 -22.03 -6.19
C GLN A 54 -7.29 -22.99 -6.67
N ARG A 55 -7.41 -23.58 -7.87
CA ARG A 55 -6.40 -24.50 -8.42
C ARG A 55 -5.15 -23.82 -8.95
N SER A 56 -5.18 -22.51 -9.25
CA SER A 56 -4.03 -21.77 -9.80
C SER A 56 -3.37 -20.84 -8.78
N ILE A 57 -4.10 -20.42 -7.73
CA ILE A 57 -3.58 -19.56 -6.64
C ILE A 57 -3.18 -20.45 -5.46
N SER A 58 -2.06 -21.18 -5.57
CA SER A 58 -1.31 -21.57 -4.36
C SER A 58 -0.70 -20.28 -3.78
N MET A 59 -0.74 -20.00 -2.48
CA MET A 59 -0.11 -18.80 -1.89
C MET A 59 1.40 -19.03 -1.68
N SER A 60 2.11 -19.59 -2.68
CA SER A 60 3.55 -19.78 -2.57
C SER A 60 4.33 -18.46 -2.55
N PHE A 61 3.68 -17.31 -2.80
CA PHE A 61 4.30 -15.99 -2.67
C PHE A 61 4.56 -15.60 -1.21
N LEU A 62 3.69 -16.00 -0.27
CA LEU A 62 3.95 -15.78 1.16
C LEU A 62 5.19 -16.55 1.62
N LYS A 63 5.64 -17.57 0.87
CA LYS A 63 6.90 -18.27 1.16
C LYS A 63 8.14 -17.46 0.72
N GLN A 64 7.97 -16.43 -0.12
CA GLN A 64 9.08 -15.56 -0.50
C GLN A 64 9.33 -14.57 0.64
N LYS A 65 10.41 -14.81 1.39
CA LYS A 65 10.81 -14.00 2.55
C LYS A 65 10.73 -12.48 2.31
N PRO A 66 11.18 -11.90 1.17
CA PRO A 66 11.18 -10.45 1.00
C PRO A 66 9.77 -9.86 0.86
N LEU A 67 8.85 -10.51 0.13
CA LEU A 67 7.46 -10.04 0.02
C LEU A 67 6.73 -10.12 1.35
N MET A 68 6.97 -11.17 2.14
CA MET A 68 6.41 -11.30 3.48
C MET A 68 6.90 -10.16 4.39
N TYR A 69 8.19 -9.81 4.33
CA TYR A 69 8.69 -8.66 5.09
C TYR A 69 8.00 -7.35 4.71
N LEU A 70 7.83 -7.08 3.41
CA LEU A 70 7.13 -5.87 2.95
C LEU A 70 5.67 -5.85 3.41
N PHE A 71 4.96 -6.96 3.28
CA PHE A 71 3.59 -7.09 3.77
C PHE A 71 3.51 -6.82 5.28
N ASN A 72 4.38 -7.45 6.07
CA ASN A 72 4.41 -7.29 7.53
C ASN A 72 4.75 -5.86 7.97
N VAL A 73 5.67 -5.19 7.28
CA VAL A 73 5.99 -3.78 7.54
C VAL A 73 4.77 -2.91 7.25
N MET A 74 4.03 -3.16 6.17
CA MET A 74 2.80 -2.41 5.86
C MET A 74 1.70 -2.65 6.89
N VAL A 75 1.57 -3.88 7.41
CA VAL A 75 0.65 -4.18 8.53
C VAL A 75 1.04 -3.39 9.76
N LEU A 76 2.33 -3.34 10.10
CA LEU A 76 2.84 -2.58 11.24
C LEU A 76 2.57 -1.08 11.09
N MET A 77 2.82 -0.50 9.90
CA MET A 77 2.51 0.90 9.62
C MET A 77 1.00 1.18 9.69
N SER A 78 0.16 0.27 9.22
CA SER A 78 -1.30 0.42 9.33
C SER A 78 -1.76 0.33 10.80
N ALA A 79 -1.16 -0.54 11.59
CA ALA A 79 -1.41 -0.62 13.03
C ALA A 79 -0.97 0.66 13.76
N GLY A 80 0.19 1.21 13.41
CA GLY A 80 0.64 2.51 13.91
C GLY A 80 -0.35 3.64 13.61
N SER A 81 -0.92 3.64 12.39
CA SER A 81 -1.94 4.61 11.98
C SER A 81 -3.20 4.49 12.85
N ALA A 82 -3.66 3.26 13.10
CA ALA A 82 -4.79 3.01 13.97
C ALA A 82 -4.53 3.41 15.43
N ILE A 83 -3.33 3.14 15.97
CA ILE A 83 -2.94 3.52 17.33
C ILE A 83 -2.95 5.04 17.51
N LEU A 84 -2.37 5.78 16.56
CA LEU A 84 -2.39 7.25 16.60
C LEU A 84 -3.84 7.78 16.55
N TRP A 85 -4.68 7.22 15.67
CA TRP A 85 -6.08 7.63 15.63
C TRP A 85 -6.83 7.32 16.94
N ILE A 86 -6.62 6.14 17.53
CA ILE A 86 -7.23 5.74 18.82
C ILE A 86 -6.79 6.70 19.93
N TYR A 87 -5.50 7.01 20.03
CA TYR A 87 -4.98 7.96 21.02
C TYR A 87 -5.68 9.32 20.89
N ARG A 88 -5.81 9.83 19.66
CA ARG A 88 -6.52 11.07 19.39
C ARG A 88 -7.98 11.03 19.86
N VAL A 89 -8.68 9.92 19.66
CA VAL A 89 -10.06 9.72 20.10
C VAL A 89 -10.16 9.68 21.62
N MET A 90 -9.23 8.99 22.29
CA MET A 90 -9.18 8.90 23.74
C MET A 90 -8.96 10.27 24.40
N ASP A 91 -8.08 11.09 23.83
CA ASP A 91 -7.77 12.41 24.37
C ASP A 91 -8.86 13.44 24.07
N THR A 92 -9.34 13.50 22.82
CA THR A 92 -10.30 14.53 22.40
C THR A 92 -11.77 14.13 22.62
N GLY A 93 -12.06 12.85 22.85
CA GLY A 93 -13.41 12.29 22.94
C GLY A 93 -14.21 12.31 21.63
N ARG A 94 -13.59 12.71 20.50
CA ARG A 94 -14.27 12.93 19.21
C ARG A 94 -13.78 11.94 18.15
N LEU A 95 -14.72 11.35 17.40
CA LEU A 95 -14.46 10.45 16.27
C LEU A 95 -14.05 11.18 14.97
N THR A 96 -13.34 12.30 15.09
CA THR A 96 -12.86 13.10 13.96
C THR A 96 -11.96 12.24 13.06
N PHE A 97 -12.02 12.48 11.74
CA PHE A 97 -11.28 11.74 10.70
C PHE A 97 -11.64 10.26 10.48
N ARG A 98 -12.49 9.65 11.32
CA ARG A 98 -12.86 8.23 11.21
C ARG A 98 -13.32 7.84 9.80
N TRP A 99 -14.20 8.66 9.24
CA TRP A 99 -14.84 8.43 7.94
C TRP A 99 -13.92 8.67 6.75
N LEU A 100 -12.78 9.34 6.97
CA LEU A 100 -11.89 9.77 5.91
C LEU A 100 -10.64 8.88 5.88
N LEU A 101 -9.93 8.78 7.00
CA LEU A 101 -8.62 8.13 7.05
C LEU A 101 -8.71 6.60 7.07
N ILE A 102 -9.69 6.03 7.79
CA ILE A 102 -9.79 4.57 7.94
C ILE A 102 -10.23 3.91 6.62
N PRO A 103 -11.31 4.36 5.95
CA PRO A 103 -11.72 3.75 4.69
C PRO A 103 -10.65 3.91 3.61
N ASN A 104 -10.03 5.10 3.50
CA ASN A 104 -9.00 5.34 2.49
C ASN A 104 -7.78 4.44 2.70
N LEU A 105 -7.35 4.21 3.94
CA LEU A 105 -6.25 3.28 4.22
C LEU A 105 -6.63 1.82 3.90
N VAL A 106 -7.85 1.39 4.24
CA VAL A 106 -8.34 0.03 3.89
C VAL A 106 -8.41 -0.14 2.37
N LEU A 107 -8.89 0.87 1.65
CA LEU A 107 -8.94 0.86 0.18
C LEU A 107 -7.53 0.86 -0.44
N ALA A 108 -6.53 1.48 0.20
CA ALA A 108 -5.14 1.46 -0.24
C ALA A 108 -4.49 0.07 -0.17
N TRP A 109 -5.00 -0.85 0.66
CA TRP A 109 -4.54 -2.23 0.70
C TRP A 109 -4.97 -3.05 -0.53
N ILE A 110 -6.11 -2.72 -1.14
CA ILE A 110 -6.65 -3.43 -2.30
C ILE A 110 -5.65 -3.46 -3.47
N PRO A 111 -5.11 -2.32 -3.97
CA PRO A 111 -4.15 -2.35 -5.06
C PRO A 111 -2.89 -3.11 -4.68
N PHE A 112 -2.40 -2.99 -3.45
CA PHE A 112 -1.23 -3.76 -3.02
C PHE A 112 -1.47 -5.28 -3.09
N ILE A 113 -2.60 -5.77 -2.58
CA ILE A 113 -2.96 -7.20 -2.64
C ILE A 113 -3.13 -7.66 -4.10
N MET A 114 -3.81 -6.88 -4.94
CA MET A 114 -3.98 -7.22 -6.35
C MET A 114 -2.64 -7.29 -7.09
N ALA A 115 -1.72 -6.36 -6.81
CA ALA A 115 -0.38 -6.38 -7.38
C ALA A 115 0.43 -7.62 -6.94
N LEU A 116 0.32 -8.04 -5.68
CA LEU A 116 0.94 -9.29 -5.20
C LEU A 116 0.41 -10.52 -5.95
N ILE A 117 -0.91 -10.60 -6.15
CA ILE A 117 -1.55 -11.70 -6.89
C ILE A 117 -1.08 -11.73 -8.35
N LEU A 118 -1.07 -10.57 -9.01
CA LEU A 118 -0.60 -10.44 -10.40
C LEU A 118 0.88 -10.81 -10.54
N PHE A 119 1.70 -10.32 -9.61
CA PHE A 119 3.12 -10.58 -9.58
C PHE A 119 3.42 -12.07 -9.43
N ASP A 120 2.82 -12.73 -8.44
CA ASP A 120 3.00 -14.17 -8.21
C ASP A 120 2.51 -15.01 -9.39
N TRP A 121 1.35 -14.67 -9.97
CA TRP A 121 0.86 -15.33 -11.17
C TRP A 121 1.87 -15.21 -12.31
N TYR A 122 2.32 -13.99 -12.61
CA TYR A 122 3.28 -13.73 -13.68
C TYR A 122 4.59 -14.48 -13.45
N GLN A 123 5.14 -14.46 -12.24
CA GLN A 123 6.39 -15.14 -11.92
C GLN A 123 6.32 -16.66 -12.11
N ARG A 124 5.15 -17.28 -11.92
CA ARG A 124 4.97 -18.73 -12.13
C ARG A 124 4.80 -19.13 -13.58
N LYS A 125 4.02 -18.37 -14.34
CA LYS A 125 3.65 -18.73 -15.72
C LYS A 125 4.55 -18.08 -16.76
N GLN A 126 5.30 -17.04 -16.38
CA GLN A 126 6.16 -16.22 -17.25
C GLN A 126 5.45 -15.76 -18.53
N ARG A 127 4.12 -15.57 -18.45
CA ARG A 127 3.25 -15.25 -19.59
C ARG A 127 2.05 -14.44 -19.14
N PHE A 128 1.72 -13.42 -19.92
CA PHE A 128 0.47 -12.67 -19.79
C PHE A 128 -0.73 -13.55 -20.12
N SER A 129 -1.70 -13.59 -19.22
CA SER A 129 -2.96 -14.32 -19.37
C SER A 129 -4.12 -13.34 -19.34
N ILE A 130 -5.16 -13.58 -20.15
CA ILE A 130 -6.35 -12.73 -20.19
C ILE A 130 -7.05 -12.61 -18.83
N GLY A 131 -6.94 -13.64 -17.99
CA GLY A 131 -7.46 -13.62 -16.61
C GLY A 131 -6.73 -12.67 -15.67
N MET A 132 -5.60 -12.09 -16.06
CA MET A 132 -4.91 -11.03 -15.31
C MET A 132 -5.58 -9.67 -15.51
N LEU A 133 -6.26 -9.44 -16.63
CA LEU A 133 -6.91 -8.16 -16.95
C LEU A 133 -7.92 -7.69 -15.91
N PRO A 134 -8.87 -8.52 -15.41
CA PRO A 134 -9.81 -8.06 -14.39
C PRO A 134 -9.10 -7.68 -13.09
N ILE A 135 -8.06 -8.42 -12.69
CA ILE A 135 -7.28 -8.12 -11.48
C ILE A 135 -6.49 -6.82 -11.64
N ALA A 136 -5.90 -6.59 -12.82
CA ALA A 136 -5.21 -5.34 -13.16
C ALA A 136 -6.19 -4.15 -13.23
N GLY A 137 -7.41 -4.37 -13.69
CA GLY A 137 -8.48 -3.37 -13.68
C GLY A 137 -8.84 -2.95 -12.25
N VAL A 138 -9.06 -3.91 -11.35
CA VAL A 138 -9.30 -3.62 -9.92
C VAL A 138 -8.11 -2.90 -9.30
N TRP A 139 -6.88 -3.35 -9.59
CA TRP A 139 -5.68 -2.66 -9.12
C TRP A 139 -5.66 -1.18 -9.54
N LEU A 140 -5.80 -0.90 -10.84
CA LEU A 140 -5.71 0.46 -11.38
C LEU A 140 -6.82 1.35 -10.82
N PHE A 141 -8.01 0.78 -10.66
CA PHE A 141 -9.18 1.52 -10.20
C PHE A 141 -9.09 1.91 -8.73
N PHE A 142 -8.54 1.06 -7.87
CA PHE A 142 -8.37 1.38 -6.45
C PHE A 142 -7.06 2.10 -6.13
N LEU A 143 -6.11 2.16 -7.07
CA LEU A 143 -4.82 2.83 -6.90
C LEU A 143 -4.91 4.31 -6.45
N PRO A 144 -5.85 5.14 -6.95
CA PRO A 144 -5.99 6.53 -6.51
C PRO A 144 -6.25 6.68 -5.01
N ASN A 145 -6.94 5.72 -4.37
CA ASN A 145 -7.24 5.77 -2.94
C ASN A 145 -5.98 5.78 -2.07
N ALA A 146 -4.91 5.14 -2.55
CA ALA A 146 -3.61 5.15 -1.86
C ALA A 146 -3.01 6.56 -1.79
N ALA A 147 -3.17 7.36 -2.84
CA ALA A 147 -2.66 8.73 -2.92
C ALA A 147 -3.64 9.77 -2.34
N TYR A 148 -4.92 9.42 -2.23
CA TYR A 148 -6.01 10.29 -1.78
C TYR A 148 -5.78 10.90 -0.40
N ILE A 149 -5.21 10.10 0.50
CA ILE A 149 -4.94 10.47 1.90
C ILE A 149 -4.02 11.70 1.99
N VAL A 150 -3.15 11.93 1.01
CA VAL A 150 -2.28 13.12 0.95
C VAL A 150 -3.12 14.40 0.84
N THR A 151 -4.21 14.36 0.09
CA THR A 151 -5.08 15.53 -0.15
C THR A 151 -6.01 15.81 1.03
N ASP A 152 -6.17 14.84 1.94
CA ASP A 152 -7.04 14.97 3.11
C ASP A 152 -6.49 15.96 4.15
N ILE A 153 -5.23 16.38 4.03
CA ILE A 153 -4.63 17.44 4.84
C ILE A 153 -5.42 18.76 4.77
N VAL A 154 -6.14 19.00 3.67
CA VAL A 154 -7.02 20.18 3.51
C VAL A 154 -8.09 20.24 4.61
N HIS A 155 -8.55 19.10 5.14
CA HIS A 155 -9.55 19.09 6.21
C HIS A 155 -9.02 19.62 7.55
N LEU A 156 -7.70 19.67 7.75
CA LEU A 156 -7.11 20.25 8.95
C LEU A 156 -7.44 21.73 9.09
N THR A 157 -7.69 22.43 7.98
CA THR A 157 -8.09 23.86 7.97
C THR A 157 -9.45 24.11 8.62
N THR A 158 -10.31 23.09 8.69
CA THR A 158 -11.67 23.20 9.25
C THR A 158 -11.73 22.91 10.75
N LEU A 159 -10.63 22.44 11.35
CA LEU A 159 -10.58 22.09 12.76
C LEU A 159 -10.08 23.26 13.62
N ASN A 160 -11.00 23.81 14.42
CA ASN A 160 -10.72 24.96 15.30
C ASN A 160 -10.11 24.54 16.65
N ILE A 161 -9.35 23.43 16.71
CA ILE A 161 -8.70 22.94 17.94
C ILE A 161 -7.20 23.24 17.86
N ARG A 162 -6.84 24.48 18.22
CA ARG A 162 -5.48 25.01 18.10
C ARG A 162 -4.41 24.16 18.80
N TYR A 163 -4.77 23.49 19.90
CA TYR A 163 -3.85 22.65 20.68
C TYR A 163 -3.50 21.33 19.99
N PHE A 164 -4.39 20.77 19.16
CA PHE A 164 -4.20 19.45 18.52
C PHE A 164 -3.67 19.53 17.09
N ILE A 165 -3.49 20.72 16.52
CA ILE A 165 -3.18 20.87 15.09
C ILE A 165 -1.90 20.14 14.68
N TYR A 166 -0.84 20.20 15.50
CA TYR A 166 0.43 19.50 15.22
C TYR A 166 0.29 17.98 15.28
N TYR A 167 -0.56 17.49 16.20
CA TYR A 167 -0.90 16.08 16.28
C TYR A 167 -1.69 15.64 15.05
N ASP A 168 -2.70 16.41 14.65
CA ASP A 168 -3.57 16.11 13.52
C ASP A 168 -2.81 16.16 12.18
N VAL A 169 -1.84 17.08 12.04
CA VAL A 169 -0.89 17.11 10.91
C VAL A 169 -0.03 15.84 10.89
N THR A 170 0.58 15.48 12.03
CA THR A 170 1.42 14.27 12.13
C THR A 170 0.62 13.00 11.86
N LEU A 171 -0.60 12.90 12.39
CA LEU A 171 -1.53 11.81 12.16
C LEU A 171 -1.86 11.68 10.68
N ASN A 172 -2.30 12.78 10.04
CA ASN A 172 -2.64 12.77 8.62
C ASN A 172 -1.42 12.41 7.76
N PHE A 173 -0.24 12.96 8.07
CA PHE A 173 1.00 12.65 7.38
C PHE A 173 1.38 11.17 7.50
N TYR A 174 1.22 10.56 8.68
CA TYR A 174 1.53 9.14 8.88
C TYR A 174 0.58 8.22 8.08
N PHE A 175 -0.71 8.56 8.05
CA PHE A 175 -1.69 7.88 7.20
C PHE A 175 -1.36 8.05 5.72
N ALA A 176 -1.02 9.27 5.28
CA ALA A 176 -0.68 9.59 3.90
C ALA A 176 0.59 8.85 3.45
N LEU A 177 1.61 8.81 4.30
CA LEU A 177 2.84 8.07 4.05
C LEU A 177 2.57 6.57 3.91
N THR A 178 1.77 5.99 4.80
CA THR A 178 1.39 4.57 4.72
C THR A 178 0.62 4.27 3.43
N GLY A 179 -0.33 5.12 3.06
CA GLY A 179 -1.08 5.02 1.81
C GLY A 179 -0.18 5.11 0.57
N ILE A 180 0.66 6.14 0.49
CA ILE A 180 1.60 6.31 -0.64
C ILE A 180 2.52 5.09 -0.77
N ILE A 181 3.08 4.58 0.33
CA ILE A 181 3.98 3.43 0.27
C ILE A 181 3.24 2.18 -0.22
N LEU A 182 2.01 1.91 0.24
CA LEU A 182 1.18 0.83 -0.29
C LEU A 182 0.95 0.96 -1.81
N GLY A 183 0.59 2.17 -2.25
CA GLY A 183 0.41 2.48 -3.67
C GLY A 183 1.69 2.25 -4.48
N PHE A 184 2.82 2.77 -4.01
CA PHE A 184 4.11 2.67 -4.68
C PHE A 184 4.69 1.26 -4.67
N LEU A 185 4.51 0.48 -3.61
CA LEU A 185 4.83 -0.95 -3.59
C LEU A 185 4.03 -1.69 -4.66
N SER A 186 2.72 -1.43 -4.74
CA SER A 186 1.86 -2.05 -5.75
C SER A 186 2.32 -1.71 -7.18
N LEU A 187 2.68 -0.44 -7.42
CA LEU A 187 3.19 0.03 -8.70
C LEU A 187 4.57 -0.54 -9.02
N ALA A 188 5.46 -0.66 -8.04
CA ALA A 188 6.79 -1.26 -8.24
C ALA A 188 6.72 -2.71 -8.70
N LEU A 189 5.79 -3.51 -8.16
CA LEU A 189 5.58 -4.89 -8.60
C LEU A 189 5.13 -4.96 -10.06
N LEU A 190 4.15 -4.16 -10.46
CA LEU A 190 3.68 -4.15 -11.85
C LEU A 190 4.70 -3.52 -12.80
N HIS A 191 5.38 -2.45 -12.38
CA HIS A 191 6.49 -1.87 -13.14
C HIS A 191 7.55 -2.93 -13.46
N GLN A 192 7.89 -3.80 -12.50
CA GLN A 192 8.83 -4.89 -12.75
C GLN A 192 8.31 -5.89 -13.80
N ILE A 193 7.04 -6.28 -13.74
CA ILE A 193 6.42 -7.18 -14.75
C ILE A 193 6.53 -6.57 -16.15
N TRP A 194 6.16 -5.30 -16.29
CA TRP A 194 6.21 -4.58 -17.57
C TRP A 194 7.65 -4.41 -18.07
N ALA A 195 8.58 -4.04 -17.19
CA ALA A 195 9.99 -3.88 -17.52
C ALA A 195 10.65 -5.21 -17.95
N GLN A 196 10.31 -6.32 -17.30
CA GLN A 196 10.80 -7.65 -17.68
C GLN A 196 10.26 -8.10 -19.03
N ARG A 197 8.96 -7.87 -19.30
CA ARG A 197 8.33 -8.37 -20.53
C ARG A 197 8.64 -7.53 -21.76
N PHE A 198 8.57 -6.21 -21.61
CA PHE A 198 8.57 -5.26 -22.72
C PHE A 198 9.79 -4.32 -22.70
N GLY A 199 10.65 -4.43 -21.69
CA GLY A 199 11.85 -3.61 -21.54
C GLY A 199 11.64 -2.41 -20.62
N SER A 200 12.76 -1.88 -20.12
CA SER A 200 12.80 -0.80 -19.12
C SER A 200 12.04 0.46 -19.55
N LEU A 201 12.16 0.86 -20.82
CA LEU A 201 11.48 2.05 -21.35
C LEU A 201 9.96 1.94 -21.22
N ILE A 202 9.39 0.79 -21.63
CA ILE A 202 7.95 0.55 -21.56
C ILE A 202 7.49 0.46 -20.10
N GLY A 203 8.32 -0.11 -19.21
CA GLY A 203 8.06 -0.10 -17.77
C GLY A 203 7.90 1.32 -17.20
N TRP A 204 8.80 2.25 -17.56
CA TRP A 204 8.70 3.64 -17.13
C TRP A 204 7.54 4.41 -17.77
N LEU A 205 7.24 4.16 -19.05
CA LEU A 205 6.04 4.71 -19.68
C LEU A 205 4.77 4.24 -18.97
N PHE A 206 4.69 2.97 -18.60
CA PHE A 206 3.59 2.43 -17.80
C PHE A 206 3.45 3.15 -16.46
N VAL A 207 4.57 3.42 -15.77
CA VAL A 207 4.57 4.22 -14.53
C VAL A 207 4.00 5.61 -14.77
N LEU A 208 4.50 6.35 -15.77
CA LEU A 208 4.04 7.72 -16.06
C LEU A 208 2.54 7.77 -16.38
N ILE A 209 2.04 6.85 -17.21
CA ILE A 209 0.62 6.75 -17.52
C ILE A 209 -0.19 6.45 -16.26
N THR A 210 0.28 5.52 -15.42
CA THR A 210 -0.39 5.17 -14.17
C THR A 210 -0.47 6.36 -13.21
N GLN A 211 0.60 7.15 -13.10
CA GLN A 211 0.63 8.35 -12.26
C GLN A 211 -0.33 9.45 -12.77
N LEU A 212 -0.47 9.58 -14.09
CA LEU A 212 -1.47 10.46 -14.69
C LEU A 212 -2.90 10.01 -14.34
N LEU A 213 -3.19 8.72 -14.53
CA LEU A 213 -4.49 8.13 -14.18
C LEU A 213 -4.80 8.25 -12.68
N THR A 214 -3.77 8.16 -11.84
CA THR A 214 -3.87 8.35 -10.39
C THR A 214 -4.28 9.79 -10.07
N GLY A 215 -3.69 10.80 -10.73
CA GLY A 215 -4.09 12.20 -10.58
C GLY A 215 -5.54 12.45 -11.00
N ILE A 216 -5.97 11.86 -12.12
CA ILE A 216 -7.38 11.90 -12.57
C ILE A 216 -8.30 11.28 -11.50
N GLY A 217 -7.96 10.08 -11.00
CA GLY A 217 -8.76 9.41 -9.97
C GLY A 217 -8.86 10.21 -8.67
N VAL A 218 -7.77 10.84 -8.24
CA VAL A 218 -7.78 11.72 -7.06
C VAL A 218 -8.66 12.95 -7.31
N TYR A 219 -8.60 13.56 -8.51
CA TYR A 219 -9.48 14.68 -8.85
C TYR A 219 -10.97 14.28 -8.79
N LEU A 220 -11.32 13.16 -9.43
CA LEU A 220 -12.70 12.66 -9.48
C LEU A 220 -13.27 12.40 -8.08
N GLY A 221 -12.50 11.77 -7.20
CA GLY A 221 -12.97 11.59 -5.83
C GLY A 221 -12.99 12.91 -5.07
N ARG A 222 -11.94 13.73 -5.15
CA ARG A 222 -11.78 14.86 -4.24
C ARG A 222 -12.73 16.01 -4.52
N PHE A 223 -12.89 16.33 -5.80
CA PHE A 223 -13.70 17.48 -6.23
C PHE A 223 -15.11 17.06 -6.61
N LEU A 224 -15.25 15.93 -7.31
CA LEU A 224 -16.56 15.44 -7.76
C LEU A 224 -17.21 14.45 -6.79
N ARG A 225 -16.52 14.07 -5.71
CA ARG A 225 -17.02 13.17 -4.64
C ARG A 225 -17.40 11.78 -5.11
N TRP A 226 -16.82 11.33 -6.22
CA TRP A 226 -16.95 9.95 -6.69
C TRP A 226 -16.12 9.00 -5.84
N ASN A 227 -16.76 8.00 -5.26
CA ASN A 227 -16.07 6.91 -4.57
C ASN A 227 -15.81 5.75 -5.53
N SER A 228 -14.89 4.87 -5.13
CA SER A 228 -14.59 3.66 -5.90
C SER A 228 -15.81 2.74 -6.08
N TRP A 229 -16.77 2.72 -5.14
CA TRP A 229 -17.98 1.90 -5.32
C TRP A 229 -19.03 2.51 -6.27
N ASP A 230 -18.95 3.81 -6.56
CA ASP A 230 -19.96 4.50 -7.37
C ASP A 230 -19.88 4.11 -8.85
N ILE A 231 -18.74 3.59 -9.32
CA ILE A 231 -18.59 3.11 -10.71
C ILE A 231 -19.48 1.93 -11.05
N ILE A 232 -19.84 1.12 -10.04
CA ILE A 232 -20.72 -0.03 -10.24
C ILE A 232 -22.15 0.46 -10.53
N GLN A 233 -22.53 1.60 -9.95
CA GLN A 233 -23.88 2.15 -10.06
C GLN A 233 -24.00 3.15 -11.22
N HIS A 234 -22.93 3.92 -11.48
CA HIS A 234 -22.93 5.05 -12.42
C HIS A 234 -21.67 5.12 -13.30
N PRO A 235 -21.34 4.06 -14.07
CA PRO A 235 -20.08 4.01 -14.84
C PRO A 235 -19.99 5.08 -15.94
N VAL A 236 -21.11 5.39 -16.60
CA VAL A 236 -21.17 6.38 -17.69
C VAL A 236 -20.98 7.80 -17.16
N SER A 237 -21.58 8.13 -16.00
CA SER A 237 -21.44 9.44 -15.36
C SER A 237 -19.99 9.72 -14.93
N ILE A 238 -19.29 8.70 -14.42
CA ILE A 238 -17.88 8.86 -14.05
C ILE A 238 -17.02 9.12 -15.28
N LEU A 239 -17.24 8.38 -16.37
CA LEU A 239 -16.46 8.55 -17.59
C LEU A 239 -16.71 9.92 -18.23
N THR A 240 -17.97 10.36 -18.29
CA THR A 240 -18.33 11.69 -18.82
C THR A 240 -17.69 12.81 -17.99
N HIS A 241 -17.77 12.73 -16.67
CA HIS A 241 -17.14 13.70 -15.78
C HIS A 241 -15.60 13.70 -15.88
N ALA A 242 -14.99 12.53 -16.10
CA ALA A 242 -13.54 12.43 -16.37
C ALA A 242 -13.14 13.10 -17.69
N MET A 243 -13.97 12.99 -18.72
CA MET A 243 -13.76 13.67 -20.00
C MET A 243 -13.99 15.18 -19.88
N GLU A 244 -15.01 15.60 -19.14
CA GLU A 244 -15.28 17.02 -18.87
C GLU A 244 -14.14 17.69 -18.08
N ALA A 245 -13.48 16.94 -17.18
CA ALA A 245 -12.32 17.42 -16.44
C ALA A 245 -11.17 17.89 -17.36
N ILE A 246 -11.06 17.35 -18.58
CA ILE A 246 -10.03 17.75 -19.56
C ILE A 246 -10.27 19.19 -20.06
N PHE A 247 -11.53 19.63 -20.08
CA PHE A 247 -11.90 20.98 -20.53
C PHE A 247 -11.96 22.00 -19.40
N ASN A 248 -11.77 21.57 -18.15
CA ASN A 248 -11.75 22.44 -16.99
C ASN A 248 -10.30 22.77 -16.58
N GLN A 249 -9.93 24.05 -16.65
CA GLN A 249 -8.56 24.49 -16.36
C GLN A 249 -8.11 24.15 -14.93
N GLU A 250 -8.95 24.34 -13.93
CA GLU A 250 -8.63 24.02 -12.52
C GLU A 250 -8.41 22.52 -12.34
N ALA A 251 -9.25 21.70 -12.98
CA ALA A 251 -9.11 20.25 -12.95
C ALA A 251 -7.79 19.80 -13.60
N VAL A 252 -7.48 20.31 -14.79
CA VAL A 252 -6.24 19.99 -15.51
C VAL A 252 -5.02 20.40 -14.71
N LEU A 253 -5.02 21.62 -14.14
CA LEU A 253 -3.93 22.09 -13.29
C LEU A 253 -3.75 21.15 -12.10
N PHE A 254 -4.81 20.84 -11.36
CA PHE A 254 -4.72 19.92 -10.22
C PHE A 254 -4.16 18.55 -10.62
N ILE A 255 -4.71 17.94 -11.68
CA ILE A 255 -4.29 16.62 -12.17
C ILE A 255 -2.80 16.62 -12.53
N ILE A 256 -2.34 17.61 -13.31
CA ILE A 256 -0.94 17.72 -13.71
C ILE A 256 -0.03 17.89 -12.50
N HIS A 257 -0.33 18.82 -11.59
CA HIS A 257 0.49 19.08 -10.41
C HIS A 257 0.58 17.83 -9.52
N PHE A 258 -0.55 17.18 -9.27
CA PHE A 258 -0.59 16.00 -8.42
C PHE A 258 0.15 14.82 -9.07
N SER A 259 -0.08 14.58 -10.37
CA SER A 259 0.62 13.54 -11.14
C SER A 259 2.12 13.76 -11.21
N ILE A 260 2.57 15.01 -11.39
CA ILE A 260 3.99 15.37 -11.33
C ILE A 260 4.54 15.07 -9.93
N PHE A 261 3.85 15.49 -8.87
CA PHE A 261 4.28 15.22 -7.50
C PHE A 261 4.53 13.72 -7.27
N VAL A 262 3.55 12.85 -7.57
CA VAL A 262 3.74 11.39 -7.38
C VAL A 262 4.76 10.79 -8.34
N ALA A 263 4.87 11.29 -9.58
CA ALA A 263 5.86 10.85 -10.55
C ALA A 263 7.30 11.20 -10.17
N PHE A 264 7.52 12.31 -9.43
CA PHE A 264 8.85 12.69 -8.95
C PHE A 264 9.28 11.90 -7.70
N VAL A 265 8.33 11.55 -6.82
CA VAL A 265 8.65 10.77 -5.61
C VAL A 265 8.90 9.29 -5.94
N TYR A 266 8.20 8.75 -6.94
CA TYR A 266 8.27 7.32 -7.26
C TYR A 266 9.68 6.80 -7.65
N PRO A 267 10.49 7.47 -8.49
CA PRO A 267 11.84 7.00 -8.83
C PRO A 267 12.74 6.81 -7.62
N LEU A 268 12.71 7.74 -6.66
CA LEU A 268 13.46 7.61 -5.41
C LEU A 268 13.04 6.36 -4.65
N PHE A 269 11.72 6.17 -4.49
CA PHE A 269 11.17 4.97 -3.86
C PHE A 269 11.57 3.69 -4.61
N TYR A 270 11.49 3.70 -5.94
CA TYR A 270 11.79 2.55 -6.79
C TYR A 270 13.26 2.13 -6.66
N VAL A 271 14.20 3.08 -6.62
CA VAL A 271 15.63 2.78 -6.42
C VAL A 271 15.87 2.07 -5.09
N LEU A 272 15.20 2.49 -4.01
CA LEU A 272 15.34 1.89 -2.67
C LEU A 272 14.78 0.46 -2.62
N ILE A 273 13.67 0.21 -3.30
CA ILE A 273 12.97 -1.09 -3.23
C ILE A 273 13.42 -2.08 -4.31
N ARG A 274 13.99 -1.60 -5.42
CA ARG A 274 14.38 -2.43 -6.58
C ARG A 274 15.23 -3.64 -6.21
N PRO A 275 16.25 -3.56 -5.32
CA PRO A 275 17.01 -4.75 -4.93
C PRO A 275 16.13 -5.85 -4.34
N TYR A 276 15.21 -5.49 -3.45
CA TYR A 276 14.26 -6.43 -2.84
C TYR A 276 13.31 -7.02 -3.88
N VAL A 277 12.75 -6.18 -4.75
CA VAL A 277 11.80 -6.58 -5.80
C VAL A 277 12.47 -7.47 -6.85
N SER A 278 13.71 -7.16 -7.22
CA SER A 278 14.53 -7.98 -8.14
C SER A 278 14.93 -9.34 -7.56
N SER A 279 15.10 -9.45 -6.23
CA SER A 279 15.43 -10.70 -5.55
C SER A 279 14.28 -11.73 -5.56
N LEU A 280 13.07 -11.31 -5.95
CA LEU A 280 11.88 -12.16 -6.07
C LEU A 280 11.86 -13.00 -7.36
N HIS A 281 12.93 -12.98 -8.16
CA HIS A 281 13.08 -13.83 -9.33
C HIS A 281 13.48 -15.26 -8.96
N PRO A 282 12.67 -16.27 -9.25
CA PRO A 282 13.06 -17.67 -9.11
C PRO A 282 13.82 -18.12 -10.37
N SER A 283 15.04 -17.60 -10.64
CA SER A 283 15.98 -18.26 -11.57
C SER A 283 17.39 -17.65 -11.50
N GLN A 284 18.26 -18.25 -10.68
CA GLN A 284 19.67 -18.58 -11.01
C GLN A 284 20.23 -19.75 -10.15
N VAL A 285 19.38 -20.56 -9.48
CA VAL A 285 19.85 -21.70 -8.63
C VAL A 285 19.87 -23.05 -9.37
N GLN A 286 19.58 -23.09 -10.68
CA GLN A 286 19.70 -24.33 -11.47
C GLN A 286 20.36 -24.09 -12.84
N ALA A 287 21.56 -23.52 -12.85
CA ALA A 287 22.54 -23.96 -13.82
C ALA A 287 23.29 -25.13 -13.19
N LYS A 288 22.77 -26.36 -13.35
CA LYS A 288 23.63 -27.53 -13.19
C LYS A 288 24.77 -27.35 -14.21
N PRO A 289 26.05 -27.39 -13.80
CA PRO A 289 27.10 -27.50 -14.79
C PRO A 289 26.85 -28.82 -15.53
N HIS A 290 26.65 -28.72 -16.85
CA HIS A 290 26.85 -29.86 -17.73
C HIS A 290 28.33 -30.22 -17.65
N GLN A 291 28.66 -31.20 -16.81
CA GLN A 291 29.82 -32.07 -16.92
C GLN A 291 29.39 -33.47 -16.52
#